data_AF-A0A7M1Q873-F1
#
_entry.id   AF-A0A7M1Q873-F1
#
_cell.length_a   1.000
_cell.length_b   1.000
_cell.length_c   1.000
_cell.angle_alpha   90.00
_cell.angle_beta   90.00
_cell.angle_gamma   90.00
#
_symmetry.space_group_name_H-M   'P 1'
#
loop_
_entity.id
_entity.type
_entity.pdbx_description
1 polymer ?
#
loop_
_entity_poly.entity_id
_entity_poly.type
_entity_poly.pdbx_seq_one_letter_code
_entity_poly.pdbx_strand_id
1 'polypeptide(L)' 'MSEAPWWLESGPETCQFCLRTFHYEAGYHCIYCDRPICPVCVATRFESRETVCPECHEQNAHQAQKESHREES' A
#
# COMPACT_ATOMS: atom_id res chain seq x y z
N MET A 1 2.54 23.42 18.18
CA MET A 1 2.30 23.06 16.77
C MET A 1 2.95 21.71 16.58
N SER A 2 2.19 20.69 16.19
CA SER A 2 2.77 19.38 15.87
C SER A 2 3.33 19.49 14.46
N GLU A 3 4.64 19.75 14.35
CA GLU A 3 5.36 19.63 13.09
C GLU A 3 5.18 18.19 12.61
N ALA A 4 4.74 18.00 11.37
CA ALA A 4 4.61 16.66 10.82
C ALA A 4 6.00 15.99 10.89
N PRO A 5 6.11 14.70 11.21
CA PRO A 5 7.37 14.01 11.10
C PRO A 5 7.94 14.12 9.68
N TRP A 6 9.26 14.27 9.55
CA TRP A 6 9.94 14.40 8.25
C TRP A 6 9.54 13.31 7.23
N TRP A 7 9.21 12.10 7.70
CA TRP A 7 8.79 10.99 6.85
C TRP A 7 7.35 11.12 6.28
N LEU A 8 6.58 12.13 6.72
CA LEU A 8 5.29 12.53 6.14
C LEU A 8 5.38 13.81 5.30
N GLU A 9 6.57 14.41 5.19
CA GLU A 9 6.80 15.57 4.32
C GLU A 9 6.89 15.15 2.85
N SER A 10 6.69 16.14 1.96
CA SER A 10 6.80 15.95 0.52
C SER A 10 8.26 15.75 0.10
N GLY A 11 8.59 14.56 -0.38
CA GLY A 11 9.90 14.24 -0.96
C GLY A 11 9.91 14.25 -2.50
N PRO A 12 10.99 13.74 -3.12
CA PRO A 12 11.16 13.75 -4.58
C PRO A 12 10.36 12.64 -5.29
N GLU A 13 9.95 11.59 -4.59
CA GLU A 13 9.24 10.46 -5.18
C GLU A 13 7.74 10.74 -5.30
N THR A 14 7.09 10.16 -6.30
CA THR A 14 5.63 10.28 -6.50
C THR A 14 4.95 8.93 -6.35
N CYS A 15 3.98 8.84 -5.45
CA CYS A 15 3.17 7.64 -5.29
C CYS A 15 2.26 7.44 -6.50
N GLN A 16 2.37 6.31 -7.18
CA GLN A 16 1.56 6.03 -8.37
C GLN A 16 0.06 5.80 -8.05
N PHE A 17 -0.29 5.60 -6.77
CA PHE A 17 -1.65 5.27 -6.35
C PHE A 17 -2.45 6.48 -5.86
N CYS A 18 -1.81 7.41 -5.12
CA CYS A 18 -2.47 8.61 -4.60
C CYS A 18 -1.92 9.92 -5.18
N LEU A 19 -0.90 9.84 -6.04
CA LEU A 19 -0.24 10.97 -6.72
C LEU A 19 0.41 12.00 -5.78
N ARG A 20 0.50 11.71 -4.48
CA ARG A 20 1.23 12.52 -3.51
C ARG A 20 2.71 12.20 -3.56
N THR A 21 3.54 13.18 -3.22
CA THR A 21 4.97 12.98 -3.12
C THR A 21 5.41 12.52 -1.73
N PHE A 22 6.54 11.80 -1.65
CA PHE A 22 7.08 11.25 -0.41
C PHE A 22 8.61 11.10 -0.50
N HIS A 23 9.27 10.94 0.65
CA HIS A 23 10.70 10.62 0.72
C HIS A 23 10.95 9.15 0.40
N TYR A 24 11.88 8.86 -0.51
CA TYR A 24 12.23 7.49 -0.90
C TYR A 24 12.55 6.61 0.32
N GLU A 25 13.26 7.17 1.30
CA GLU A 25 13.67 6.49 2.54
C GLU A 25 12.49 6.10 3.45
N ALA A 26 11.36 6.79 3.31
CA ALA A 26 10.12 6.47 4.01
C ALA A 26 9.19 5.59 3.15
N GLY A 27 9.55 5.33 1.90
CA GLY A 27 8.79 4.55 0.94
C GLY A 27 8.79 3.06 1.22
N TYR A 28 7.80 2.38 0.64
CA TYR A 28 7.69 0.93 0.66
C TYR A 28 7.53 0.38 -0.75
N HIS A 29 7.74 -0.92 -0.96
CA HIS A 29 7.54 -1.59 -2.24
C HIS A 29 6.52 -2.72 -2.09
N CYS A 30 5.59 -2.82 -3.05
CA CYS A 30 4.62 -3.90 -3.06
C CYS A 30 5.31 -5.26 -3.24
N ILE A 31 5.06 -6.24 -2.37
CA ILE A 31 5.66 -7.57 -2.51
C ILE A 31 5.25 -8.32 -3.80
N TYR A 32 4.15 -7.92 -4.45
CA TYR A 32 3.61 -8.61 -5.63
C TYR A 32 3.99 -7.96 -6.97
N CYS A 33 4.09 -6.63 -7.02
CA CYS A 33 4.35 -5.90 -8.27
C CYS A 33 5.53 -4.93 -8.20
N ASP A 34 6.21 -4.86 -7.05
CA ASP A 34 7.42 -4.08 -6.83
C ASP A 34 7.29 -2.56 -7.09
N ARG A 35 6.06 -2.05 -7.24
CA ARG A 35 5.81 -0.62 -7.39
C ARG A 35 5.99 0.12 -6.05
N PRO A 36 6.52 1.36 -6.08
CA PRO A 36 6.70 2.16 -4.87
C PRO A 36 5.35 2.64 -4.30
N ILE A 37 5.23 2.59 -2.97
CA ILE A 37 4.06 2.94 -2.17
C ILE A 37 4.47 3.96 -1.12
N CYS A 38 3.72 5.06 -0.96
CA CYS A 38 3.99 6.03 0.10
C CYS A 38 3.54 5.50 1.50
N PRO A 39 4.07 6.06 2.59
CA PRO A 39 3.70 5.71 3.97
C PRO A 39 2.19 5.71 4.25
N VAL A 40 1.45 6.58 3.57
CA VAL A 40 0.00 6.72 3.75
C VAL A 40 -0.76 5.57 3.09
N CYS A 41 -0.42 5.25 1.84
CA CYS A 41 -1.10 4.17 1.11
C CYS A 41 -0.84 2.80 1.73
N VAL A 42 0.39 2.54 2.19
CA VAL A 42 0.73 1.25 2.80
C VAL A 42 0.03 1.04 4.16
N ALA A 43 -0.03 2.09 5.01
CA ALA A 43 -0.57 1.98 6.37
C ALA A 43 -2.02 1.47 6.39
N THR A 44 -2.79 1.83 5.36
CA THR A 44 -4.21 1.45 5.26
C THR A 44 -4.46 -0.02 4.93
N ARG A 45 -3.45 -0.79 4.53
CA ARG A 45 -3.61 -2.15 3.97
C ARG A 45 -2.74 -3.22 4.66
N PHE A 46 -2.21 -2.94 5.86
CA PHE A 46 -1.46 -3.92 6.65
C PHE A 46 -2.38 -4.96 7.32
N GLU A 47 -2.83 -5.96 6.57
CA GLU A 47 -3.61 -7.08 7.13
C GLU A 47 -2.72 -8.30 7.48
N SER A 48 -1.61 -8.53 6.76
CA SER A 48 -0.81 -9.77 6.84
C SER A 48 0.67 -9.57 7.21
N ARG A 49 1.08 -8.38 7.71
CA ARG A 49 2.50 -7.93 7.79
C ARG A 49 3.20 -7.78 6.44
N GLU A 50 2.50 -8.05 5.35
CA GLU A 50 3.01 -7.82 4.01
C GLU A 50 2.77 -6.37 3.60
N THR A 51 3.72 -5.80 2.89
CA THR A 51 3.56 -4.49 2.27
C THR A 51 2.92 -4.69 0.90
N VAL A 52 1.64 -4.34 0.78
CA VAL A 52 0.84 -4.56 -0.44
C VAL A 52 0.26 -3.22 -0.91
N CYS A 53 0.31 -2.97 -2.23
CA CYS A 53 -0.29 -1.77 -2.80
C CYS A 53 -1.84 -1.90 -2.88
N PRO A 54 -2.57 -0.78 -3.01
CA PRO A 54 -4.03 -0.81 -3.08
C PRO A 54 -4.60 -1.75 -4.16
N GLU A 55 -4.00 -1.75 -5.35
CA GLU A 55 -4.46 -2.61 -6.46
C GLU A 55 -4.28 -4.11 -6.17
N CYS A 56 -3.11 -4.52 -5.67
CA CYS A 56 -2.85 -5.93 -5.35
C CYS A 56 -3.67 -6.39 -4.13
N HIS A 57 -3.91 -5.49 -3.17
CA HIS A 57 -4.77 -5.79 -2.02
C HIS A 57 -6.20 -6.08 -2.47
N GLU A 58 -6.76 -5.25 -3.36
CA GLU A 58 -8.09 -5.48 -3.92
C GLU A 58 -8.16 -6.78 -4.73
N GLN A 59 -7.14 -7.11 -5.51
CA GLN A 59 -7.09 -8.38 -6.26
C GLN A 59 -7.11 -9.59 -5.33
N ASN A 60 -6.33 -9.57 -4.24
CA ASN A 60 -6.29 -10.67 -3.26
C ASN A 60 -7.60 -10.78 -2.47
N ALA A 61 -8.22 -9.65 -2.09
CA ALA A 61 -9.51 -9.66 -1.42
C ALA A 61 -10.60 -10.33 -2.27
N HIS A 62 -10.61 -10.10 -3.59
CA HIS A 62 -11.54 -10.76 -4.51
C HIS A 62 -11.22 -12.26 -4.70
N GLN A 63 -9.97 -12.68 -4.59
CA GLN A 63 -9.61 -14.10 -4.65
C GLN A 63 -10.10 -14.85 -3.41
N ALA A 64 -9.86 -14.30 -2.22
CA ALA A 64 -10.33 -14.90 -0.96
C ALA A 64 -11.87 -15.07 -0.94
N GLN A 65 -12.62 -14.10 -1.48
CA GLN A 65 -14.08 -14.20 -1.59
C GLN A 65 -14.53 -15.29 -2.58
N LYS A 66 -13.82 -15.45 -3.70
CA LYS A 66 -14.13 -16.48 -4.70
C LYS A 66 -13.86 -17.89 -4.18
N GLU A 67 -12.80 -18.07 -3.41
CA GLU A 67 -12.45 -19.35 -2.78
C GLU A 67 -13.50 -19.75 -1.74
N SER A 68 -13.90 -18.82 -0.87
CA SER A 68 -14.97 -19.04 0.11
C SER A 68 -16.30 -19.45 -0.55
N HIS A 69 -16.66 -18.86 -1.69
CA HIS A 69 -17.91 -19.22 -2.38
C HIS A 69 -17.85 -20.59 -3.08
N ARG A 70 -16.65 -21.03 -3.49
CA ARG A 70 -16.43 -22.33 -4.14
C ARG A 70 -16.45 -23.49 -3.15
N GLU A 71 -16.02 -23.29 -1.90
CA GLU A 71 -16.04 -24.34 -0.86
C GLU A 71 -17.44 -24.63 -0.30
N GLU A 72 -18.41 -23.72 -0.49
CA GLU A 72 -19.82 -23.91 -0.12
C GLU A 72 -20.70 -24.50 -1.25
N SER A 73 -20.13 -24.81 -2.42
CA SER A 73 -20.85 -25.42 -3.57
C SER A 73 -20.47 -26.89 -3.77
#